data_AF-A0A962WE97-F1
#
_entry.id   AF-A0A962WE97-F1
#
_cell.length_a   1.000
_cell.length_b   1.000
_cell.length_c   1.000
_cell.angle_alpha   90.00
_cell.angle_beta   90.00
_cell.angle_gamma   90.00
#
_symmetry.space_group_name_H-M   'P 1'
#
loop_
_entity.id
_entity.type
_entity.pdbx_description
1 polymer ?
#
loop_
_entity_poly.entity_id
_entity_poly.type
_entity_poly.pdbx_seq_one_letter_code
_entity_poly.pdbx_strand_id
1 'polypeptide(L)'
;QCDEIWSFVGMKQKNVPEEHKGELGFGDVYTWTAIDADTKLVPCWHVGSRGAESAHDFISDLASRLSNRIQLTTDGHKAYVEAVEDAFGADIDYAMLIKLYGNAAGREDERRYSPAGFAGTEIRVMTGDPDMEHISTSYVERQNLTMRMNIRRFTRLTNAFSKKLENHMHAISLHFMNYNFCRIHKTLRVTPAMEAGIADHVWTMEEVIGLIPEEPPKKRGPYKKRNSN
;
A
#
# COMPACT_ATOMS: atom_id res chain seq x y z
N GLN A 1 -4.28 6.79 -8.69
CA GLN A 1 -3.26 7.42 -7.82
C GLN A 1 -2.47 6.35 -7.11
N CYS A 2 -1.16 6.53 -6.92
CA CYS A 2 -0.31 5.58 -6.18
C CYS A 2 0.54 6.28 -5.12
N ASP A 3 0.84 5.56 -4.04
CA ASP A 3 1.70 5.98 -2.93
C ASP A 3 2.18 4.72 -2.18
N GLU A 4 3.21 4.87 -1.37
CA GLU A 4 3.74 3.82 -0.52
C GLU A 4 3.69 4.19 0.96
N ILE A 5 3.17 3.27 1.78
CA ILE A 5 3.09 3.45 3.22
C ILE A 5 4.12 2.58 3.94
N TRP A 6 4.94 3.23 4.77
CA TRP A 6 5.91 2.59 5.64
C TRP A 6 5.26 1.81 6.80
N SER A 7 5.82 0.63 7.07
CA SER A 7 5.67 -0.18 8.28
C SER A 7 7.03 -0.85 8.59
N PHE A 8 7.08 -1.67 9.65
CA PHE A 8 8.23 -2.54 9.90
C PHE A 8 7.81 -3.97 10.28
N VAL A 9 8.71 -4.93 10.05
CA VAL A 9 8.54 -6.36 10.35
C VAL A 9 9.70 -6.86 11.21
N GLY A 10 9.37 -7.63 12.25
CA GLY A 10 10.32 -8.23 13.20
C GLY A 10 10.90 -7.22 14.19
N MET A 11 11.55 -6.17 13.69
CA MET A 11 12.18 -5.10 14.45
C MET A 11 12.21 -3.82 13.65
N LYS A 12 12.49 -2.68 14.29
CA LYS A 12 12.77 -1.42 13.57
C LYS A 12 14.10 -1.54 12.81
N GLN A 13 14.22 -0.85 11.68
CA GLN A 13 15.42 -0.87 10.82
C GLN A 13 16.74 -0.68 11.59
N LYS A 14 16.77 0.25 12.56
CA LYS A 14 17.96 0.53 13.36
C LYS A 14 18.46 -0.63 14.22
N ASN A 15 17.63 -1.65 14.43
CA ASN A 15 17.93 -2.83 15.23
C ASN A 15 18.19 -4.08 14.37
N VAL A 16 18.15 -3.96 13.04
CA VAL A 16 18.38 -5.09 12.14
C VAL A 16 19.87 -5.52 12.24
N PRO A 17 20.15 -6.79 12.60
CA PRO A 17 21.52 -7.31 12.63
C PRO A 17 22.19 -7.27 11.25
N GLU A 18 23.52 -7.21 11.21
CA GLU A 18 24.27 -7.12 9.95
C GLU A 18 23.93 -8.25 8.96
N GLU A 19 23.74 -9.46 9.49
CA GLU A 19 23.41 -10.67 8.71
C GLU A 19 22.05 -10.62 8.01
N HIS A 20 21.14 -9.75 8.46
CA HIS A 20 19.79 -9.57 7.90
C HIS A 20 19.59 -8.22 7.21
N LYS A 21 20.64 -7.41 7.03
CA LYS A 21 20.51 -6.12 6.36
C LYS A 21 20.15 -6.29 4.89
N GLY A 22 19.09 -5.62 4.47
CA GLY A 22 18.57 -5.69 3.10
C GLY A 22 17.67 -6.90 2.84
N GLU A 23 17.53 -7.82 3.81
CA GLU A 23 16.61 -8.95 3.69
C GLU A 23 15.17 -8.49 3.93
N LEU A 24 14.29 -8.71 2.95
CA LEU A 24 12.87 -8.37 3.08
C LEU A 24 12.24 -9.20 4.21
N GLY A 25 11.56 -8.52 5.13
CA GLY A 25 10.97 -9.14 6.32
C GLY A 25 11.70 -8.83 7.63
N PHE A 26 12.85 -8.15 7.55
CA PHE A 26 13.55 -7.58 8.70
C PHE A 26 13.69 -6.07 8.56
N GLY A 27 13.12 -5.32 9.50
CA GLY A 27 13.19 -3.86 9.47
C GLY A 27 12.07 -3.25 8.65
N ASP A 28 12.41 -2.22 7.87
CA ASP A 28 11.45 -1.41 7.13
C ASP A 28 10.84 -2.19 5.96
N VAL A 29 9.52 -2.07 5.83
CA VAL A 29 8.74 -2.66 4.74
C VAL A 29 7.72 -1.64 4.26
N TYR A 30 7.52 -1.57 2.95
CA TYR A 30 6.61 -0.62 2.32
C TYR A 30 5.46 -1.36 1.66
N THR A 31 4.24 -0.85 1.84
CA THR A 31 3.07 -1.28 1.08
C THR A 31 2.76 -0.24 0.03
N TRP A 32 3.02 -0.59 -1.22
CA TRP A 32 2.67 0.18 -2.40
C TRP A 32 1.21 -0.06 -2.72
N THR A 33 0.43 1.00 -2.94
CA THR A 33 -1.02 0.89 -3.12
C THR A 33 -1.48 1.76 -4.28
N ALA A 34 -2.28 1.19 -5.18
CA ALA A 34 -3.00 1.94 -6.20
C ALA A 34 -4.43 2.17 -5.73
N ILE A 35 -5.00 3.32 -6.04
CA ILE A 35 -6.43 3.57 -5.87
C ILE A 35 -6.99 4.28 -7.11
N ASP A 36 -8.13 3.80 -7.57
CA ASP A 36 -8.95 4.49 -8.56
C ASP A 36 -9.75 5.62 -7.89
N ALA A 37 -9.62 6.83 -8.43
CA ALA A 37 -10.21 8.03 -7.87
C ALA A 37 -11.74 8.03 -8.01
N ASP A 38 -12.31 7.33 -8.98
CA ASP A 38 -13.76 7.33 -9.22
C ASP A 38 -14.45 6.25 -8.39
N THR A 39 -14.08 4.99 -8.65
CA THR A 39 -14.70 3.82 -8.00
C THR A 39 -14.21 3.58 -6.59
N LYS A 40 -13.14 4.26 -6.16
CA LYS A 40 -12.41 4.02 -4.91
C LYS A 40 -11.83 2.60 -4.80
N LEU A 41 -11.82 1.84 -5.89
CA LEU A 41 -11.26 0.51 -5.93
C LEU A 41 -9.75 0.59 -5.66
N VAL A 42 -9.23 -0.35 -4.88
CA VAL A 42 -7.79 -0.63 -4.83
C VAL A 42 -7.52 -1.80 -5.78
N PRO A 43 -7.10 -1.56 -7.04
CA PRO A 43 -6.94 -2.63 -8.03
C PRO A 43 -5.72 -3.51 -7.75
N CYS A 44 -4.67 -2.95 -7.15
CA CYS A 44 -3.46 -3.69 -6.77
C CYS A 44 -2.75 -3.06 -5.57
N TRP A 45 -1.90 -3.88 -4.96
CA TRP A 45 -0.98 -3.50 -3.90
C TRP A 45 0.23 -4.44 -3.91
N HIS A 46 1.36 -3.97 -3.42
CA HIS A 46 2.60 -4.75 -3.34
C HIS A 46 3.30 -4.49 -2.01
N VAL A 47 3.89 -5.53 -1.40
CA VAL A 47 4.67 -5.42 -0.17
C VAL A 47 6.12 -5.71 -0.51
N GLY A 48 6.99 -4.72 -0.30
CA GLY A 48 8.39 -4.83 -0.70
C GLY A 48 9.27 -3.78 -0.06
N SER A 49 10.42 -3.56 -0.70
CA SER A 49 11.33 -2.46 -0.38
C SER A 49 10.75 -1.12 -0.84
N ARG A 50 11.43 -0.01 -0.52
CA ARG A 50 11.15 1.32 -1.11
C ARG A 50 11.96 1.57 -2.40
N GLY A 51 12.49 0.52 -3.01
CA GLY A 51 13.41 0.58 -4.15
C GLY A 51 12.72 0.47 -5.50
N ALA A 52 13.51 0.61 -6.56
CA ALA A 52 13.06 0.53 -7.94
C ALA A 52 12.43 -0.82 -8.30
N GLU A 53 12.99 -1.94 -7.83
CA GLU A 53 12.45 -3.29 -8.09
C GLU A 53 10.99 -3.42 -7.63
N SER A 54 10.71 -3.02 -6.40
CA SER A 54 9.33 -3.05 -5.86
C SER A 54 8.40 -2.07 -6.59
N ALA A 55 8.91 -0.93 -7.06
CA ALA A 55 8.13 -0.01 -7.89
C ALA A 55 7.80 -0.63 -9.26
N HIS A 56 8.76 -1.30 -9.91
CA HIS A 56 8.54 -2.01 -11.17
C HIS A 56 7.51 -3.13 -11.02
N ASP A 57 7.66 -3.99 -10.02
CA ASP A 57 6.72 -5.09 -9.76
C ASP A 57 5.30 -4.55 -9.54
N PHE A 58 5.18 -3.51 -8.73
CA PHE A 58 3.89 -2.89 -8.39
C PHE A 58 3.23 -2.22 -9.61
N ILE A 59 3.98 -1.42 -10.36
CA ILE A 59 3.45 -0.68 -11.52
C ILE A 59 3.17 -1.62 -12.70
N SER A 60 3.98 -2.67 -12.89
CA SER A 60 3.72 -3.70 -13.90
C SER A 60 2.44 -4.49 -13.58
N ASP A 61 2.24 -4.88 -12.31
CA ASP A 61 0.98 -5.51 -11.89
C ASP A 61 -0.21 -4.56 -12.08
N LEU A 62 -0.06 -3.28 -11.75
CA LEU A 62 -1.09 -2.27 -12.03
C LEU A 62 -1.44 -2.19 -13.52
N ALA A 63 -0.43 -2.04 -14.38
CA ALA A 63 -0.62 -1.94 -15.83
C ALA A 63 -1.35 -3.17 -16.39
N SER A 64 -0.98 -4.37 -15.93
CA SER A 64 -1.59 -5.63 -16.38
C SER A 64 -3.09 -5.76 -16.06
N ARG A 65 -3.61 -4.98 -15.11
CA ARG A 65 -5.00 -4.99 -14.66
C ARG A 65 -5.87 -3.94 -15.36
N LEU A 66 -5.26 -3.07 -16.17
CA LEU A 66 -5.93 -1.97 -16.85
C LEU A 66 -6.04 -2.27 -18.35
N SER A 67 -7.21 -2.02 -18.93
CA SER A 67 -7.50 -2.28 -20.35
C SER A 67 -7.47 -1.01 -21.22
N ASN A 68 -7.27 0.15 -20.61
CA ASN A 68 -7.41 1.44 -21.26
C ASN A 68 -6.37 2.41 -20.71
N ARG A 69 -6.03 3.41 -21.53
CA ARG A 69 -5.20 4.55 -21.13
C ARG A 69 -5.81 5.22 -19.92
N ILE A 70 -4.97 5.54 -18.93
CA ILE A 70 -5.39 6.20 -17.69
C ILE A 70 -4.56 7.46 -17.42
N GLN A 71 -5.06 8.29 -16.51
CA GLN A 71 -4.26 9.29 -15.83
C GLN A 71 -3.75 8.74 -14.49
N LEU A 72 -2.44 8.83 -14.26
CA LEU A 72 -1.78 8.43 -13.02
C LEU A 72 -1.18 9.64 -12.31
N THR A 73 -1.36 9.70 -10.99
CA THR A 73 -0.64 10.63 -10.13
C THR A 73 0.02 9.89 -8.98
N THR A 74 1.30 10.18 -8.75
CA THR A 74 2.09 9.70 -7.61
C THR A 74 2.68 10.87 -6.83
N ASP A 75 3.32 10.58 -5.70
CA ASP A 75 4.17 11.56 -5.02
C ASP A 75 5.49 11.79 -5.80
N GLY A 76 6.41 12.54 -5.19
CA GLY A 76 7.72 12.84 -5.78
C GLY A 76 8.75 11.70 -5.77
N HIS A 77 8.35 10.46 -5.50
CA HIS A 77 9.28 9.34 -5.43
C HIS A 77 9.75 8.90 -6.83
N LYS A 78 11.02 9.17 -7.12
CA LYS A 78 11.66 8.87 -8.42
C LYS A 78 11.55 7.41 -8.88
N ALA A 79 11.36 6.45 -7.98
CA ALA A 79 11.22 5.03 -8.35
C ALA A 79 10.02 4.78 -9.27
N TYR A 80 8.98 5.62 -9.20
CA TYR A 80 7.84 5.52 -10.12
C TYR A 80 8.17 5.93 -11.56
N VAL A 81 9.19 6.76 -11.80
CA VAL A 81 9.44 7.32 -13.15
C VAL A 81 9.80 6.22 -14.14
N GLU A 82 10.86 5.47 -13.85
CA GLU A 82 11.30 4.35 -14.69
C GLU A 82 10.26 3.22 -14.70
N ALA A 83 9.65 2.93 -13.54
CA ALA A 83 8.62 1.90 -13.43
C ALA A 83 7.39 2.16 -14.31
N VAL A 84 6.93 3.42 -14.38
CA VAL A 84 5.78 3.82 -15.23
C VAL A 84 6.16 3.82 -16.70
N GLU A 85 7.34 4.33 -17.05
CA GLU A 85 7.84 4.31 -18.42
C GLU A 85 7.94 2.89 -18.97
N ASP A 86 8.51 1.95 -18.20
CA ASP A 86 8.67 0.56 -18.65
C ASP A 86 7.33 -0.18 -18.78
N ALA A 87 6.37 0.06 -17.89
CA ALA A 87 5.11 -0.67 -17.87
C ALA A 87 4.07 -0.14 -18.87
N PHE A 88 3.99 1.19 -19.03
CA PHE A 88 2.97 1.85 -19.86
C PHE A 88 3.54 2.48 -21.13
N GLY A 89 4.85 2.70 -21.21
CA GLY A 89 5.47 3.47 -22.29
C GLY A 89 4.85 4.86 -22.42
N ALA A 90 4.44 5.21 -23.64
CA ALA A 90 3.72 6.44 -23.92
C ALA A 90 2.19 6.31 -23.71
N ASP A 91 1.67 5.13 -23.36
CA ASP A 91 0.23 4.89 -23.23
C ASP A 91 -0.36 5.27 -21.86
N ILE A 92 0.08 6.41 -21.32
CA ILE A 92 -0.38 6.93 -20.03
C ILE A 92 -0.23 8.45 -19.95
N ASP A 93 -1.11 9.09 -19.19
CA ASP A 93 -0.97 10.49 -18.77
C ASP A 93 -0.48 10.51 -17.32
N TYR A 94 0.80 10.80 -17.11
CA TYR A 94 1.47 10.65 -15.82
C TYR A 94 2.05 11.98 -15.31
N ALA A 95 1.68 12.31 -14.07
CA ALA A 95 2.26 13.44 -13.34
C ALA A 95 2.65 13.05 -11.90
N MET A 96 3.71 13.67 -11.38
CA MET A 96 4.04 13.64 -9.95
C MET A 96 3.53 14.92 -9.27
N LEU A 97 2.92 14.75 -8.10
CA LEU A 97 2.64 15.86 -7.18
C LEU A 97 3.67 15.86 -6.04
N ILE A 98 4.70 16.68 -6.20
CA ILE A 98 5.81 16.79 -5.24
C ILE A 98 5.41 17.72 -4.10
N LYS A 99 5.40 17.21 -2.88
CA LYS A 99 5.18 18.02 -1.68
C LYS A 99 6.48 18.65 -1.20
N LEU A 100 6.49 19.97 -1.12
CA LEU A 100 7.59 20.75 -0.58
C LEU A 100 7.33 20.96 0.92
N TYR A 101 8.21 20.44 1.75
CA TYR A 101 8.21 20.71 3.19
C TYR A 101 9.33 21.71 3.50
N GLY A 102 9.08 22.66 4.40
CA GLY A 102 10.08 23.63 4.82
C GLY A 102 11.25 22.98 5.57
N ASN A 103 12.32 23.73 5.82
CA ASN A 103 13.43 23.23 6.62
C ASN A 103 13.02 23.13 8.10
N ALA A 104 12.91 21.91 8.62
CA ALA A 104 12.99 21.68 10.06
C ALA A 104 14.40 22.06 10.51
N ALA A 105 14.54 23.22 11.15
CA ALA A 105 15.77 23.56 11.85
C ALA A 105 16.06 22.47 12.92
N GLY A 106 17.26 21.88 12.83
CA GLY A 106 17.91 21.15 13.91
C GLY A 106 17.74 19.63 13.92
N ARG A 107 18.89 18.94 13.92
CA ARG A 107 19.09 17.52 14.23
C ARG A 107 18.36 17.12 15.53
N GLU A 108 17.46 16.14 15.45
CA GLU A 108 17.05 15.14 16.47
C GLU A 108 15.64 14.62 16.13
N ASP A 109 15.50 13.93 15.00
CA ASP A 109 14.22 13.47 14.42
C ASP A 109 13.72 12.12 14.98
N GLU A 110 13.72 11.99 16.32
CA GLU A 110 12.86 11.00 17.00
C GLU A 110 11.85 11.66 17.97
N ARG A 111 11.90 12.99 18.18
CA ARG A 111 11.06 13.69 19.18
C ARG A 111 10.04 14.70 18.64
N ARG A 112 10.02 15.03 17.35
CA ARG A 112 8.98 15.94 16.81
C ARG A 112 7.73 15.18 16.40
N TYR A 113 6.62 15.48 17.08
CA TYR A 113 5.26 15.03 16.75
C TYR A 113 4.66 15.70 15.50
N SER A 114 5.37 16.66 14.90
CA SER A 114 4.89 17.35 13.71
C SER A 114 6.03 17.44 12.69
N PRO A 115 5.81 16.97 11.45
CA PRO A 115 6.79 17.15 10.38
C PRO A 115 7.03 18.64 10.13
N ALA A 116 8.10 18.96 9.42
CA ALA A 116 8.36 20.33 8.99
C ALA A 116 7.13 20.91 8.26
N GLY A 117 6.87 22.20 8.46
CA GLY A 117 5.68 22.85 7.92
C GLY A 117 5.56 22.63 6.41
N PHE A 118 4.38 22.22 5.96
CA PHE A 118 4.07 22.13 4.53
C PHE A 118 4.27 23.50 3.88
N ALA A 119 5.14 23.57 2.87
CA ALA A 119 5.51 24.80 2.19
C ALA A 119 4.77 24.98 0.85
N GLY A 120 4.40 23.88 0.19
CA GLY A 120 3.63 23.91 -1.05
C GLY A 120 3.68 22.61 -1.82
N THR A 121 3.18 22.64 -3.05
CA THR A 121 3.22 21.52 -4.00
C THR A 121 3.78 21.98 -5.33
N GLU A 122 4.55 21.11 -5.97
CA GLU A 122 5.04 21.27 -7.34
C GLU A 122 4.49 20.12 -8.19
N ILE A 123 3.87 20.46 -9.31
CA ILE A 123 3.41 19.47 -10.29
C ILE A 123 4.50 19.27 -11.33
N ARG A 124 4.84 18.02 -11.64
CA ARG A 124 5.69 17.66 -12.77
C ARG A 124 4.98 16.67 -13.65
N VAL A 125 4.65 17.09 -14.87
CA VAL A 125 4.18 16.19 -15.93
C VAL A 125 5.38 15.41 -16.45
N MET A 126 5.26 14.08 -16.44
CA MET A 126 6.32 13.17 -16.87
C MET A 126 6.05 12.65 -18.28
N THR A 127 4.81 12.25 -18.56
CA THR A 127 4.40 11.66 -19.84
C THR A 127 2.95 12.04 -20.14
N GLY A 128 2.62 12.23 -21.43
CA GLY A 128 1.25 12.47 -21.88
C GLY A 128 0.75 13.90 -21.62
N ASP A 129 -0.56 14.06 -21.58
CA ASP A 129 -1.28 15.31 -21.39
C ASP A 129 -2.30 15.17 -20.24
N PRO A 130 -1.83 15.08 -18.98
CA PRO A 130 -2.71 14.91 -17.83
C PRO A 130 -3.55 16.16 -17.58
N ASP A 131 -4.83 15.96 -17.27
CA ASP A 131 -5.71 17.01 -16.80
C ASP A 131 -5.26 17.51 -15.43
N MET A 132 -4.82 18.77 -15.42
CA MET A 132 -4.28 19.47 -14.26
C MET A 132 -5.27 19.54 -13.09
N GLU A 133 -6.58 19.56 -13.33
CA GLU A 133 -7.59 19.59 -12.27
C GLU A 133 -7.65 18.29 -11.47
N HIS A 134 -7.25 17.18 -12.09
CA HIS A 134 -7.29 15.84 -11.50
C HIS A 134 -5.95 15.40 -10.90
N ILE A 135 -4.87 16.18 -11.07
CA ILE A 135 -3.56 15.89 -10.45
C ILE A 135 -3.64 16.11 -8.94
N SER A 136 -3.81 15.02 -8.20
CA SER A 136 -3.78 15.02 -6.74
C SER A 136 -3.29 13.69 -6.17
N THR A 137 -2.97 13.68 -4.88
CA THR A 137 -2.65 12.46 -4.11
C THR A 137 -3.64 12.24 -2.96
N SER A 138 -4.73 13.02 -2.90
CA SER A 138 -5.63 13.03 -1.76
C SER A 138 -6.38 11.72 -1.55
N TYR A 139 -6.72 10.98 -2.61
CA TYR A 139 -7.43 9.70 -2.47
C TYR A 139 -6.50 8.62 -1.92
N VAL A 140 -5.27 8.53 -2.44
CA VAL A 140 -4.30 7.55 -1.94
C VAL A 140 -3.83 7.88 -0.52
N GLU A 141 -3.67 9.16 -0.18
CA GLU A 141 -3.42 9.59 1.20
C GLU A 141 -4.58 9.26 2.13
N ARG A 142 -5.82 9.39 1.63
CA ARG A 142 -6.98 8.99 2.40
C ARG A 142 -6.96 7.49 2.66
N GLN A 143 -6.60 6.70 1.66
CA GLN A 143 -6.51 5.26 1.77
C GLN A 143 -5.39 4.81 2.71
N ASN A 144 -4.24 5.50 2.69
CA ASN A 144 -3.17 5.28 3.65
C ASN A 144 -3.62 5.52 5.10
N LEU A 145 -4.50 6.49 5.35
CA LEU A 145 -5.14 6.61 6.68
C LEU A 145 -6.09 5.45 6.95
N THR A 146 -6.92 5.04 5.99
CA THR A 146 -7.82 3.89 6.14
C THR A 146 -7.06 2.66 6.58
N MET A 147 -5.94 2.35 5.92
CA MET A 147 -5.06 1.24 6.30
C MET A 147 -4.54 1.41 7.74
N ARG A 148 -4.03 2.58 8.12
CA ARG A 148 -3.56 2.85 9.50
C ARG A 148 -4.63 2.67 10.57
N MET A 149 -5.88 3.02 10.25
CA MET A 149 -6.99 2.95 11.20
C MET A 149 -7.58 1.54 11.32
N ASN A 150 -7.51 0.73 10.26
CA ASN A 150 -8.14 -0.59 10.23
C ASN A 150 -7.14 -1.74 10.42
N ILE A 151 -5.86 -1.50 10.13
CA ILE A 151 -4.80 -2.50 10.30
C ILE A 151 -3.89 -2.03 11.43
N ARG A 152 -4.05 -2.63 12.60
CA ARG A 152 -3.31 -2.24 13.82
C ARG A 152 -1.78 -2.27 13.66
N ARG A 153 -1.27 -3.06 12.72
CA ARG A 153 0.16 -3.23 12.40
C ARG A 153 0.77 -2.00 11.71
N PHE A 154 -0.06 -1.10 11.18
CA PHE A 154 0.35 0.18 10.60
C PHE A 154 0.20 1.35 11.59
N THR A 155 -0.31 1.10 12.80
CA THR A 155 -0.44 2.15 13.82
C THR A 155 0.94 2.52 14.36
N ARG A 156 1.35 3.77 14.09
CA ARG A 156 2.63 4.31 14.53
C ARG A 156 2.73 4.39 16.06
N LEU A 157 3.95 4.26 16.58
CA LEU A 157 4.26 4.40 18.00
C LEU A 157 3.51 3.41 18.92
N THR A 158 3.29 2.18 18.45
CA THR A 158 2.70 1.11 19.26
C THR A 158 3.57 -0.16 19.21
N ASN A 159 3.33 -1.08 20.14
CA ASN A 159 3.94 -2.42 20.13
C ASN A 159 3.27 -3.38 19.14
N ALA A 160 2.31 -2.91 18.35
CA ALA A 160 1.60 -3.74 17.38
C ALA A 160 2.30 -3.68 16.03
N PHE A 161 3.16 -4.66 15.75
CA PHE A 161 3.86 -4.83 14.48
C PHE A 161 3.85 -6.31 14.06
N SER A 162 4.13 -6.58 12.78
CA SER A 162 4.25 -7.95 12.28
C SER A 162 5.58 -8.57 12.70
N LYS A 163 5.58 -9.79 13.24
CA LYS A 163 6.83 -10.53 13.50
C LYS A 163 7.40 -11.25 12.26
N LYS A 164 6.54 -11.45 11.25
CA LYS A 164 6.80 -12.22 10.05
C LYS A 164 6.23 -11.49 8.85
N LEU A 165 6.92 -11.54 7.72
CA LEU A 165 6.52 -10.84 6.50
C LEU A 165 5.23 -11.41 5.94
N GLU A 166 5.09 -12.74 5.92
CA GLU A 166 3.92 -13.43 5.38
C GLU A 166 2.66 -13.01 6.15
N ASN A 167 2.76 -12.95 7.48
CA ASN A 167 1.65 -12.46 8.30
C ASN A 167 1.30 -11.00 8.01
N HIS A 168 2.30 -10.16 7.71
CA HIS A 168 2.06 -8.77 7.30
C HIS A 168 1.24 -8.73 5.99
N MET A 169 1.69 -9.46 4.98
CA MET A 169 1.00 -9.59 3.69
C MET A 169 -0.42 -10.15 3.85
N HIS A 170 -0.62 -11.17 4.69
CA HIS A 170 -1.96 -11.72 4.95
C HIS A 170 -2.92 -10.71 5.58
N ALA A 171 -2.45 -9.83 6.49
CA ALA A 171 -3.32 -8.76 7.00
C ALA A 171 -3.73 -7.76 5.93
N ILE A 172 -2.80 -7.40 5.05
CA ILE A 172 -3.05 -6.44 3.97
C ILE A 172 -4.02 -7.06 2.96
N SER A 173 -3.80 -8.33 2.59
CA SER A 173 -4.70 -9.08 1.72
C SER A 173 -6.13 -9.15 2.28
N LEU A 174 -6.29 -9.53 3.54
CA LEU A 174 -7.60 -9.56 4.20
C LEU A 174 -8.23 -8.16 4.29
N HIS A 175 -7.41 -7.13 4.52
CA HIS A 175 -7.89 -5.75 4.55
C HIS A 175 -8.44 -5.32 3.20
N PHE A 176 -7.70 -5.53 2.11
CA PHE A 176 -8.15 -5.10 0.79
C PHE A 176 -9.30 -5.95 0.24
N MET A 177 -9.37 -7.25 0.60
CA MET A 177 -10.55 -8.07 0.33
C MET A 177 -11.79 -7.47 1.01
N ASN A 178 -11.70 -7.17 2.30
CA ASN A 178 -12.80 -6.55 3.03
C ASN A 178 -13.15 -5.14 2.49
N TYR A 179 -12.13 -4.32 2.19
CA TYR A 179 -12.31 -2.95 1.72
C TYR A 179 -13.01 -2.90 0.35
N ASN A 180 -12.55 -3.69 -0.62
CA ASN A 180 -13.10 -3.68 -1.97
C ASN A 180 -14.48 -4.36 -2.06
N PHE A 181 -14.67 -5.49 -1.37
CA PHE A 181 -15.82 -6.37 -1.62
C PHE A 181 -16.89 -6.37 -0.53
N CYS A 182 -16.54 -6.13 0.73
CA CYS A 182 -17.50 -6.23 1.85
C CYS A 182 -17.93 -4.87 2.41
N ARG A 183 -17.06 -3.86 2.33
CA ARG A 183 -17.29 -2.58 2.98
C ARG A 183 -17.97 -1.59 2.03
N ILE A 184 -19.18 -1.19 2.40
CA ILE A 184 -19.87 -0.09 1.71
C ILE A 184 -19.08 1.21 1.90
N HIS A 185 -18.69 1.84 0.80
CA HIS A 185 -18.00 3.11 0.83
C HIS A 185 -19.00 4.24 1.08
N LYS A 186 -18.71 5.11 2.05
CA LYS A 186 -19.67 6.12 2.54
C LYS A 186 -20.21 7.04 1.44
N THR A 187 -19.35 7.43 0.49
CA THR A 187 -19.75 8.35 -0.60
C THR A 187 -20.42 7.62 -1.76
N LEU A 188 -20.02 6.38 -2.05
CA LEU A 188 -20.57 5.60 -3.17
C LEU A 188 -21.91 4.96 -2.81
N ARG A 189 -22.12 4.65 -1.52
CA ARG A 189 -23.23 3.87 -0.98
C ARG A 189 -23.31 2.42 -1.48
N VAL A 190 -22.34 1.99 -2.27
CA VAL A 190 -22.03 0.60 -2.64
C VAL A 190 -20.57 0.28 -2.28
N THR A 191 -20.12 -0.95 -2.52
CA THR A 191 -18.70 -1.30 -2.33
C THR A 191 -17.86 -0.81 -3.51
N PRO A 192 -16.55 -0.57 -3.33
CA PRO A 192 -15.67 -0.19 -4.44
C PRO A 192 -15.69 -1.19 -5.60
N ALA A 193 -15.75 -2.50 -5.31
CA ALA A 193 -15.85 -3.52 -6.35
C ALA A 193 -17.18 -3.47 -7.12
N MET A 194 -18.28 -3.10 -6.47
CA MET A 194 -19.56 -2.89 -7.14
C MET A 194 -19.55 -1.64 -8.03
N GLU A 195 -19.00 -0.53 -7.54
CA GLU A 195 -18.87 0.71 -8.32
C GLU A 195 -17.99 0.49 -9.56
N ALA A 196 -16.95 -0.34 -9.46
CA ALA A 196 -16.11 -0.73 -10.57
C ALA A 196 -16.71 -1.80 -11.50
N GLY A 197 -17.91 -2.32 -11.20
CA GLY A 197 -18.55 -3.39 -11.98
C GLY A 197 -17.89 -4.77 -11.88
N ILE A 198 -17.04 -4.99 -10.86
CA ILE A 198 -16.33 -6.26 -10.61
C ILE A 198 -17.21 -7.23 -9.80
N ALA A 199 -18.08 -6.69 -8.95
CA ALA A 199 -19.03 -7.45 -8.14
C ALA A 199 -20.45 -6.90 -8.32
N ASP A 200 -21.46 -7.75 -8.16
CA ASP A 200 -22.89 -7.39 -8.28
C ASP A 200 -23.60 -7.29 -6.91
N HIS A 201 -22.91 -7.62 -5.82
CA HIS A 201 -23.44 -7.56 -4.46
C HIS A 201 -22.33 -7.27 -3.43
N VAL A 202 -22.77 -6.95 -2.20
CA VAL A 202 -21.88 -6.80 -1.05
C VAL A 202 -21.50 -8.20 -0.56
N TRP A 203 -20.22 -8.54 -0.59
CA TRP A 203 -19.76 -9.85 -0.14
C TRP A 203 -19.91 -10.01 1.37
N THR A 204 -20.45 -11.16 1.77
CA THR A 204 -20.52 -11.61 3.16
C THR A 204 -19.17 -12.15 3.63
N MET A 205 -19.00 -12.29 4.95
CA MET A 205 -17.77 -12.88 5.49
C MET A 205 -17.71 -14.38 5.17
N GLU A 206 -18.87 -15.04 5.12
CA GLU A 206 -19.03 -16.44 4.74
C GLU A 206 -18.49 -16.70 3.32
N GLU A 207 -18.81 -15.83 2.35
CA GLU A 207 -18.29 -15.93 0.98
C GLU A 207 -16.78 -15.74 0.92
N VAL A 208 -16.24 -14.76 1.67
CA VAL A 208 -14.79 -14.55 1.77
C VAL A 208 -14.09 -15.78 2.35
N ILE A 209 -14.65 -16.39 3.40
CA ILE A 209 -14.12 -17.62 4.01
C ILE A 209 -14.24 -18.79 3.03
N GLY A 210 -15.31 -18.83 2.23
CA GLY A 210 -15.54 -19.84 1.19
C GLY A 210 -14.49 -19.85 0.08
N LEU A 211 -13.67 -18.79 -0.06
CA LEU A 211 -12.52 -18.78 -0.97
C LEU A 211 -11.37 -19.69 -0.51
N ILE A 212 -11.36 -20.09 0.76
CA ILE A 212 -10.32 -20.97 1.29
C ILE A 212 -10.57 -22.38 0.74
N PRO A 213 -9.61 -23.00 0.04
CA PRO A 213 -9.78 -24.37 -0.43
C PRO A 213 -9.98 -25.32 0.76
N GLU A 214 -10.92 -26.26 0.61
CA GLU A 214 -11.16 -27.29 1.63
C GLU A 214 -9.92 -28.20 1.76
N GLU A 215 -9.02 -27.90 2.70
CA GLU A 215 -7.96 -28.82 3.08
C GLU A 215 -8.51 -29.85 4.09
N PRO A 216 -8.23 -31.16 3.90
CA PRO A 216 -8.60 -32.15 4.89
C PRO A 216 -7.91 -31.82 6.24
N PRO A 217 -8.61 -32.01 7.37
CA PRO A 217 -8.08 -31.65 8.68
C PRO A 217 -6.76 -32.38 8.95
N LYS A 218 -5.68 -31.61 9.11
CA LYS A 218 -4.37 -32.16 9.47
C LYS A 218 -4.45 -32.74 10.88
N LYS A 219 -4.06 -34.01 11.05
CA LYS A 219 -3.92 -34.61 12.39
C LYS A 219 -3.01 -33.72 13.23
N ARG A 220 -3.52 -33.23 14.36
CA ARG A 220 -2.73 -32.46 15.33
C ARG A 220 -1.49 -33.27 15.70
N GLY A 221 -0.31 -32.72 15.45
CA GLY A 221 0.94 -33.34 15.86
C GLY A 221 1.02 -33.51 17.39
N PRO A 222 1.84 -34.45 17.89
CA PRO A 222 1.97 -34.68 19.33
C PRO A 222 2.38 -33.39 20.07
N TYR A 223 1.77 -33.15 21.23
CA TYR A 223 2.07 -32.00 22.07
C TYR A 223 3.54 -32.04 22.52
N LYS A 224 4.36 -31.10 22.04
CA LYS A 224 5.73 -30.94 22.54
C LYS A 224 5.68 -30.29 23.92
N LYS A 225 5.79 -31.11 24.98
CA LYS A 225 6.06 -30.60 26.33
C LYS A 225 7.38 -29.84 26.29
N ARG A 226 7.35 -28.57 26.65
CA ARG A 226 8.55 -27.75 26.82
C ARG A 226 9.18 -28.21 28.14
N ASN A 227 10.30 -28.93 28.09
CA ASN A 227 11.04 -29.26 29.30
C ASN A 227 11.56 -27.96 29.90
N SER A 228 11.15 -27.66 31.13
CA SER A 228 11.75 -26.61 31.95
C SER A 228 13.17 -27.03 32.31
N ASN A 229 14.17 -26.21 31.96
CA ASN A 229 15.47 -26.25 32.62
C ASN A 229 15.35 -25.56 33.98
#